data_AF-A0A8T6N836-F1
#
_entry.id   AF-A0A8T6N836-F1
#
_cell.length_a   1.000
_cell.length_b   1.000
_cell.length_c   1.000
_cell.angle_alpha   90.00
_cell.angle_beta   90.00
_cell.angle_gamma   90.00
#
_symmetry.space_group_name_H-M   'P 1'
#
loop_
_entity.id
_entity.type
_entity.pdbx_description
1 polymer ?
#
loop_
_entity_poly.entity_id
_entity_poly.type
_entity_poly.pdbx_seq_one_letter_code
_entity_poly.pdbx_strand_id
1 'polypeptide(L)'
;SENTELFKIQKENGKELENVLVYAISPKRYAIYEKKGNKISIYKYSNHALGHLLGIDHEEFWRNIILLHYDPKKEQEILAKYETKYAMSELSITNYDFFGRFGVLNDGKPYSDMIKPYDSVLIGNAYRKDRKTGIPIVPFVAKNDNPDEAPFGEFIDYKSGVLYPNSNSLDSQHYWKSMSATFSEYRNNDSDNVLKRKLVFGKESIKYVGKEINELETSTVFGVSKEDSIEYENQDEKIRRFIEDLTEEKARELGIARRTYFDWKRKLKESKPINLKNMILRKIIFT
;
A
#
# COMPACT_ATOMS: atom_id res chain seq x y z
N SER A 1 36.79 -5.45 -9.76
CA SER A 1 35.52 -6.17 -9.65
C SER A 1 35.05 -6.06 -8.22
N GLU A 2 34.27 -5.02 -7.90
CA GLU A 2 33.64 -4.93 -6.60
C GLU A 2 32.54 -5.98 -6.53
N ASN A 3 32.74 -6.96 -5.66
CA ASN A 3 31.79 -8.00 -5.36
C ASN A 3 30.66 -7.37 -4.53
N THR A 4 29.76 -6.64 -5.18
CA THR A 4 28.57 -6.12 -4.54
C THR A 4 27.72 -7.33 -4.18
N GLU A 5 27.70 -7.72 -2.90
CA GLU A 5 26.79 -8.73 -2.41
C GLU A 5 25.35 -8.31 -2.77
N LEU A 6 24.81 -8.94 -3.81
CA LEU A 6 23.48 -8.66 -4.36
C LEU A 6 22.34 -8.92 -3.37
N PHE A 7 22.64 -9.55 -2.22
CA PHE A 7 21.66 -10.05 -1.29
C PHE A 7 22.01 -9.62 0.14
N LYS A 8 21.06 -8.96 0.80
CA LYS A 8 21.16 -8.67 2.23
C LYS A 8 20.99 -9.96 3.01
N ILE A 9 22.06 -10.46 3.62
CA ILE A 9 21.99 -11.53 4.60
C ILE A 9 21.25 -10.99 5.83
N GLN A 10 20.13 -11.62 6.20
CA GLN A 10 19.35 -11.20 7.35
C GLN A 10 20.01 -11.76 8.63
N LYS A 11 20.21 -10.88 9.60
CA LYS A 11 20.78 -11.20 10.90
C LYS A 11 19.79 -10.86 12.02
N GLU A 12 19.70 -11.71 13.02
CA GLU A 12 18.98 -11.45 14.27
C GLU A 12 19.97 -11.62 15.43
N ASN A 13 20.08 -10.63 16.31
CA ASN A 13 21.07 -10.61 17.41
C ASN A 13 22.51 -10.94 16.96
N GLY A 14 22.91 -10.51 15.76
CA GLY A 14 24.24 -10.73 15.20
C GLY A 14 24.50 -12.10 14.57
N LYS A 15 23.52 -13.03 14.61
CA LYS A 15 23.62 -14.34 13.93
C LYS A 15 22.88 -14.33 12.59
N GLU A 16 23.48 -14.98 11.59
CA GLU A 16 22.85 -15.17 10.28
C GLU A 16 21.65 -16.12 10.39
N LEU A 17 20.54 -15.72 9.80
CA LEU A 17 19.33 -16.55 9.76
C LEU A 17 19.47 -17.58 8.63
N GLU A 18 19.91 -18.78 8.99
CA GLU A 18 19.97 -19.92 8.08
C GLU A 18 18.63 -20.69 8.05
N ASN A 19 18.24 -21.23 6.89
CA ASN A 19 17.05 -22.08 6.70
C ASN A 19 15.68 -21.45 7.06
N VAL A 20 15.54 -20.14 6.92
CA VAL A 20 14.26 -19.45 7.15
C VAL A 20 13.32 -19.48 5.93
N LEU A 21 12.03 -19.42 6.19
CA LEU A 21 10.97 -19.28 5.19
C LEU A 21 10.58 -17.81 5.05
N VAL A 22 10.14 -17.43 3.86
CA VAL A 22 9.64 -16.09 3.57
C VAL A 22 8.23 -16.20 2.98
N TYR A 23 7.28 -15.49 3.58
CA TYR A 23 5.97 -15.25 3.00
C TYR A 23 5.93 -13.79 2.54
N ALA A 24 5.77 -13.56 1.24
CA ALA A 24 5.77 -12.21 0.66
C ALA A 24 4.52 -12.01 -0.19
N ILE A 25 3.74 -10.98 0.14
CA ILE A 25 2.60 -10.49 -0.63
C ILE A 25 3.09 -9.41 -1.61
N SER A 26 4.11 -8.63 -1.23
CA SER A 26 4.79 -7.66 -2.09
C SER A 26 6.20 -7.34 -1.54
N PRO A 27 7.06 -6.59 -2.26
CA PRO A 27 8.38 -6.19 -1.76
C PRO A 27 8.34 -5.43 -0.43
N LYS A 28 7.22 -4.74 -0.13
CA LYS A 28 7.00 -4.01 1.12
C LYS A 28 6.14 -4.76 2.13
N ARG A 29 5.55 -5.92 1.79
CA ARG A 29 4.66 -6.69 2.66
C ARG A 29 5.16 -8.14 2.72
N TYR A 30 5.96 -8.44 3.73
CA TYR A 30 6.56 -9.76 3.89
C TYR A 30 6.77 -10.10 5.38
N ALA A 31 6.87 -11.39 5.64
CA ALA A 31 7.32 -11.95 6.90
C ALA A 31 8.36 -13.07 6.68
N ILE A 32 9.37 -13.10 7.52
CA ILE A 32 10.43 -14.10 7.61
C ILE A 32 10.17 -14.91 8.87
N TYR A 33 10.06 -16.23 8.73
CA TYR A 33 9.62 -17.10 9.81
C TYR A 33 10.26 -18.48 9.73
N GLU A 34 10.19 -19.21 10.84
CA GLU A 34 10.43 -20.65 10.90
C GLU A 34 9.12 -21.38 11.20
N LYS A 35 8.94 -22.55 10.58
CA LYS A 35 7.84 -23.46 10.88
C LYS A 35 8.39 -24.80 11.37
N LYS A 36 8.08 -25.16 12.62
CA LYS A 36 8.37 -26.47 13.22
C LYS A 36 7.06 -27.15 13.59
N GLY A 37 6.63 -28.11 12.77
CA GLY A 37 5.30 -28.72 12.91
C GLY A 37 4.20 -27.66 12.77
N ASN A 38 3.38 -27.47 13.80
CA ASN A 38 2.32 -26.46 13.85
C ASN A 38 2.76 -25.11 14.44
N LYS A 39 3.98 -25.01 14.98
CA LYS A 39 4.49 -23.77 15.56
C LYS A 39 5.11 -22.90 14.47
N ILE A 40 4.66 -21.65 14.39
CA ILE A 40 5.22 -20.59 13.54
C ILE A 40 5.94 -19.61 14.47
N SER A 41 7.22 -19.34 14.21
CA SER A 41 8.00 -18.31 14.92
C SER A 41 8.42 -17.26 13.90
N ILE A 42 8.04 -16.00 14.09
CA ILE A 42 8.33 -14.92 13.16
C ILE A 42 9.58 -14.19 13.65
N TYR A 43 10.59 -14.07 12.79
CA TYR A 43 11.83 -13.34 13.10
C TYR A 43 11.77 -11.89 12.65
N LYS A 44 11.07 -11.65 11.54
CA LYS A 44 10.96 -10.32 10.96
C LYS A 44 9.71 -10.20 10.13
N TYR A 45 9.08 -9.04 10.17
CA TYR A 45 7.93 -8.75 9.34
C TYR A 45 7.88 -7.27 9.00
N SER A 46 7.11 -6.94 7.96
CA SER A 46 6.86 -5.56 7.57
C SER A 46 5.60 -5.02 8.22
N ASN A 47 5.71 -3.80 8.77
CA ASN A 47 4.57 -3.02 9.24
C ASN A 47 3.96 -2.15 8.14
N HIS A 48 4.45 -2.24 6.91
CA HIS A 48 3.97 -1.37 5.84
C HIS A 48 2.46 -1.56 5.62
N ALA A 49 1.75 -0.43 5.55
CA ALA A 49 0.29 -0.32 5.49
C ALA A 49 -0.50 -0.90 6.70
N LEU A 50 0.18 -1.38 7.75
CA LEU A 50 -0.46 -1.82 9.01
C LEU A 50 -0.01 -1.02 10.23
N GLY A 51 1.16 -0.38 10.18
CA GLY A 51 1.82 0.24 11.34
C GLY A 51 1.09 1.44 11.92
N HIS A 52 0.13 2.02 11.18
CA HIS A 52 -0.69 3.13 11.62
C HIS A 52 -2.00 2.67 12.31
N LEU A 53 -2.38 1.39 12.12
CA LEU A 53 -3.64 0.88 12.64
C LEU A 53 -3.54 0.58 14.14
N LEU A 54 -4.51 1.08 14.89
CA LEU A 54 -4.67 0.87 16.32
C LEU A 54 -5.19 -0.53 16.65
N GLY A 55 -4.83 -1.04 17.82
CA GLY A 55 -5.41 -2.28 18.37
C GLY A 55 -5.00 -3.57 17.65
N ILE A 56 -3.96 -3.52 16.81
CA ILE A 56 -3.38 -4.68 16.11
C ILE A 56 -2.07 -5.10 16.75
N ASP A 57 -1.95 -6.38 17.06
CA ASP A 57 -0.65 -7.05 17.20
C ASP A 57 -0.17 -7.47 15.80
N HIS A 58 0.82 -6.76 15.27
CA HIS A 58 1.34 -6.99 13.91
C HIS A 58 1.96 -8.39 13.75
N GLU A 59 2.59 -8.93 14.79
CA GLU A 59 3.17 -10.28 14.74
C GLU A 59 2.06 -11.32 14.67
N GLU A 60 1.01 -11.18 15.50
CA GLU A 60 -0.19 -12.02 15.40
C GLU A 60 -0.87 -11.90 14.03
N PHE A 61 -0.97 -10.69 13.49
CA PHE A 61 -1.56 -10.46 12.18
C PHE A 61 -0.84 -11.27 11.10
N TRP A 62 0.49 -11.20 11.05
CA TRP A 62 1.32 -11.98 10.14
C TRP A 62 1.24 -13.49 10.42
N ARG A 63 1.21 -13.90 11.69
CA ARG A 63 1.06 -15.30 12.08
C ARG A 63 -0.25 -15.88 11.56
N ASN A 64 -1.34 -15.12 11.66
CA ASN A 64 -2.66 -15.51 11.15
C ASN A 64 -2.66 -15.60 9.61
N ILE A 65 -1.99 -14.68 8.89
CA ILE A 65 -1.81 -14.78 7.42
C ILE A 65 -1.07 -16.06 7.04
N ILE A 66 0.05 -16.36 7.71
CA ILE A 66 0.85 -17.56 7.44
C ILE A 66 0.06 -18.82 7.79
N LEU A 67 -0.72 -18.80 8.87
CA LEU A 67 -1.55 -19.94 9.25
C LEU A 67 -2.60 -20.24 8.18
N LEU A 68 -3.28 -19.22 7.64
CA LEU A 68 -4.26 -19.40 6.55
C LEU A 68 -3.63 -19.92 5.27
N HIS A 69 -2.37 -19.58 5.01
CA HIS A 69 -1.66 -20.15 3.86
C HIS A 69 -1.50 -21.68 3.99
N TYR A 70 -1.22 -22.18 5.19
CA TYR A 70 -1.04 -23.62 5.44
C TYR A 70 -2.34 -24.37 5.74
N ASP A 71 -3.35 -23.68 6.29
CA ASP A 71 -4.64 -24.25 6.65
C ASP A 71 -5.78 -23.27 6.32
N PRO A 72 -6.19 -23.21 5.05
CA PRO A 72 -7.28 -22.31 4.61
C PRO A 72 -8.61 -22.55 5.32
N LYS A 73 -8.83 -23.74 5.90
CA LYS A 73 -10.08 -24.08 6.61
C LYS A 73 -10.28 -23.25 7.88
N LYS A 74 -9.21 -22.63 8.40
CA LYS A 74 -9.25 -21.75 9.57
C LYS A 74 -9.67 -20.31 9.28
N GLU A 75 -10.06 -19.99 8.05
CA GLU A 75 -10.43 -18.63 7.64
C GLU A 75 -11.50 -18.01 8.54
N GLN A 76 -12.60 -18.72 8.79
CA GLN A 76 -13.66 -18.21 9.66
C GLN A 76 -13.19 -17.99 11.10
N GLU A 77 -12.45 -18.94 11.67
CA GLU A 77 -11.89 -18.84 13.03
C GLU A 77 -10.95 -17.63 13.16
N ILE A 78 -10.11 -17.39 12.16
CA ILE A 78 -9.17 -16.27 12.14
C ILE A 78 -9.89 -14.94 11.94
N LEU A 79 -10.84 -14.86 11.01
CA LEU A 79 -11.59 -13.64 10.75
C LEU A 79 -12.43 -13.22 11.97
N ALA A 80 -12.99 -14.18 12.72
CA ALA A 80 -13.73 -13.93 13.95
C ALA A 80 -12.92 -13.16 15.00
N LYS A 81 -11.59 -13.33 15.05
CA LYS A 81 -10.70 -12.55 15.94
C LYS A 81 -10.71 -11.04 15.65
N TYR A 82 -11.13 -10.65 14.45
CA TYR A 82 -11.11 -9.30 13.95
C TYR A 82 -12.51 -8.73 13.69
N GLU A 83 -13.57 -9.50 13.93
CA GLU A 83 -14.95 -9.09 13.61
C GLU A 83 -15.44 -7.91 14.46
N THR A 84 -15.05 -7.86 15.73
CA THR A 84 -15.48 -6.81 16.66
C THR A 84 -14.61 -5.57 16.62
N LYS A 85 -13.56 -5.56 15.79
CA LYS A 85 -12.59 -4.46 15.69
C LYS A 85 -12.78 -3.68 14.40
N TYR A 86 -12.44 -2.40 14.45
CA TYR A 86 -12.46 -1.52 13.28
C TYR A 86 -11.05 -1.05 12.93
N ALA A 87 -10.81 -0.87 11.62
CA ALA A 87 -9.53 -0.36 11.13
C ALA A 87 -9.49 1.15 11.31
N MET A 88 -8.78 1.58 12.36
CA MET A 88 -8.65 2.97 12.78
C MET A 88 -7.20 3.34 13.01
N SER A 89 -6.88 4.61 12.86
CA SER A 89 -5.55 5.17 13.07
C SER A 89 -5.65 6.45 13.89
N GLU A 90 -4.53 6.84 14.49
CA GLU A 90 -4.40 8.14 15.13
C GLU A 90 -3.74 9.13 14.18
N LEU A 91 -4.31 10.32 14.04
CA LEU A 91 -3.82 11.39 13.19
C LEU A 91 -3.62 12.67 14.02
N SER A 92 -2.46 13.31 13.91
CA SER A 92 -2.23 14.63 14.52
C SER A 92 -2.72 15.73 13.58
N ILE A 93 -3.37 16.77 14.10
CA ILE A 93 -3.87 17.90 13.32
C ILE A 93 -2.72 18.89 13.09
N THR A 94 -2.01 18.80 11.98
CA THR A 94 -0.89 19.73 11.68
C THR A 94 -1.23 20.75 10.60
N ASN A 95 -2.35 20.57 9.88
CA ASN A 95 -2.83 21.45 8.83
C ASN A 95 -4.02 22.34 9.27
N TYR A 96 -3.95 23.64 8.97
CA TYR A 96 -5.01 24.61 9.28
C TYR A 96 -6.32 24.40 8.50
N ASP A 97 -6.25 23.96 7.24
CA ASP A 97 -7.44 23.65 6.43
C ASP A 97 -8.20 22.44 6.99
N PHE A 98 -7.45 21.48 7.55
CA PHE A 98 -8.01 20.37 8.29
C PHE A 98 -8.58 20.84 9.64
N PHE A 99 -7.86 21.72 10.35
CA PHE A 99 -8.31 22.28 11.61
C PHE A 99 -9.67 22.98 11.50
N GLY A 100 -9.92 23.72 10.41
CA GLY A 100 -11.20 24.40 10.17
C GLY A 100 -12.42 23.46 10.20
N ARG A 101 -12.24 22.17 9.91
CA ARG A 101 -13.32 21.16 9.92
C ARG A 101 -13.79 20.79 11.34
N PHE A 102 -12.97 21.06 12.36
CA PHE A 102 -13.37 20.87 13.76
C PHE A 102 -14.30 21.96 14.27
N GLY A 103 -14.55 23.04 13.51
CA GLY A 103 -15.48 24.09 13.91
C GLY A 103 -16.86 23.54 14.32
N VAL A 104 -17.38 22.55 13.59
CA VAL A 104 -18.65 21.88 13.91
C VAL A 104 -18.56 21.06 15.20
N LEU A 105 -17.43 20.39 15.47
CA LEU A 105 -17.25 19.63 16.70
C LEU A 105 -16.94 20.50 17.92
N ASN A 106 -16.41 21.70 17.70
CA ASN A 106 -16.06 22.65 18.73
C ASN A 106 -17.19 23.62 19.05
N ASP A 107 -18.26 23.66 18.24
CA ASP A 107 -19.37 24.58 18.44
C ASP A 107 -20.04 24.36 19.80
N GLY A 108 -20.25 25.46 20.53
CA GLY A 108 -20.82 25.44 21.88
C GLY A 108 -19.94 24.85 23.00
N LYS A 109 -18.73 24.34 22.71
CA LYS A 109 -17.82 23.79 23.73
C LYS A 109 -16.96 24.89 24.38
N PRO A 110 -16.59 24.77 25.67
CA PRO A 110 -15.58 25.64 26.25
C PRO A 110 -14.20 25.34 25.64
N TYR A 111 -13.31 26.34 25.60
CA TYR A 111 -11.98 26.20 24.97
C TYR A 111 -11.14 25.03 25.53
N SER A 112 -11.35 24.65 26.79
CA SER A 112 -10.70 23.48 27.40
C SER A 112 -11.02 22.18 26.66
N ASP A 113 -12.25 22.06 26.16
CA ASP A 113 -12.84 20.83 25.61
C ASP A 113 -12.92 20.85 24.07
N MET A 114 -12.45 21.95 23.47
CA MET A 114 -12.27 22.06 22.02
C MET A 114 -11.07 21.25 21.57
N ILE A 115 -11.20 20.66 20.38
CA ILE A 115 -10.09 20.12 19.60
C ILE A 115 -9.24 21.30 19.12
N LYS A 116 -7.95 21.28 19.40
CA LYS A 116 -6.97 22.34 19.13
C LYS A 116 -6.03 21.93 17.99
N PRO A 117 -5.33 22.89 17.36
CA PRO A 117 -4.21 22.55 16.50
C PRO A 117 -3.21 21.68 17.26
N TYR A 118 -2.64 20.69 16.57
CA TYR A 118 -1.72 19.68 17.10
C TYR A 118 -2.33 18.63 18.05
N ASP A 119 -3.64 18.68 18.33
CA ASP A 119 -4.31 17.56 18.99
C ASP A 119 -4.35 16.35 18.06
N SER A 120 -4.56 15.17 18.65
CA SER A 120 -4.72 13.92 17.94
C SER A 120 -6.20 13.53 17.81
N VAL A 121 -6.56 12.94 16.69
CA VAL A 121 -7.91 12.48 16.36
C VAL A 121 -7.88 11.03 15.91
N LEU A 122 -9.01 10.35 16.04
CA LEU A 122 -9.18 9.01 15.51
C LEU A 122 -9.78 9.08 14.11
N ILE A 123 -9.16 8.38 13.17
CA ILE A 123 -9.62 8.28 11.79
C ILE A 123 -9.84 6.82 11.42
N GLY A 124 -11.00 6.52 10.85
CA GLY A 124 -11.35 5.20 10.36
C GLY A 124 -11.07 5.04 8.87
N ASN A 125 -10.72 3.82 8.47
CA ASN A 125 -10.67 3.47 7.06
C ASN A 125 -12.09 3.51 6.47
N ALA A 126 -12.25 4.19 5.34
CA ALA A 126 -13.52 4.30 4.64
C ALA A 126 -14.06 2.93 4.19
N TYR A 127 -15.34 2.66 4.47
CA TYR A 127 -16.04 1.47 3.98
C TYR A 127 -17.19 1.78 3.01
N ARG A 128 -17.61 3.05 2.98
CA ARG A 128 -18.70 3.54 2.12
C ARG A 128 -18.23 4.72 1.30
N LYS A 129 -18.95 4.94 0.21
CA LYS A 129 -18.80 6.10 -0.66
C LYS A 129 -20.08 6.91 -0.61
N ASP A 130 -19.94 8.22 -0.72
CA ASP A 130 -21.08 9.09 -0.93
C ASP A 130 -21.78 8.69 -2.25
N ARG A 131 -23.10 8.51 -2.19
CA ARG A 131 -23.87 7.99 -3.34
C ARG A 131 -23.92 8.96 -4.52
N LYS A 132 -23.79 10.27 -4.27
CA LYS A 132 -23.89 11.31 -5.32
C LYS A 132 -22.56 11.52 -6.01
N THR A 133 -21.48 11.55 -5.25
CA THR A 133 -20.13 11.91 -5.73
C THR A 133 -19.25 10.69 -6.00
N GLY A 134 -19.57 9.53 -5.43
CA GLY A 134 -18.73 8.33 -5.50
C GLY A 134 -17.43 8.43 -4.67
N ILE A 135 -17.25 9.50 -3.91
CA ILE A 135 -16.05 9.73 -3.10
C ILE A 135 -16.16 8.92 -1.79
N PRO A 136 -15.08 8.22 -1.35
CA PRO A 136 -15.06 7.54 -0.05
C PRO A 136 -15.34 8.50 1.11
N ILE A 137 -16.25 8.10 2.00
CA ILE A 137 -16.55 8.78 3.26
C ILE A 137 -15.57 8.24 4.29
N VAL A 138 -14.71 9.10 4.80
CA VAL A 138 -13.62 8.73 5.72
C VAL A 138 -14.01 9.24 7.11
N PRO A 139 -14.50 8.37 8.00
CA PRO A 139 -14.99 8.82 9.29
C PRO A 139 -13.83 9.27 10.19
N PHE A 140 -13.98 10.40 10.88
CA PHE A 140 -13.09 10.78 11.97
C PHE A 140 -13.86 11.35 13.16
N VAL A 141 -13.26 11.22 14.34
CA VAL A 141 -13.80 11.68 15.63
C VAL A 141 -12.68 12.25 16.50
N ALA A 142 -13.06 13.02 17.52
CA ALA A 142 -12.13 13.39 18.58
C ALA A 142 -11.51 12.13 19.22
N LYS A 143 -10.24 12.20 19.60
CA LYS A 143 -9.62 11.10 20.34
C LYS A 143 -10.34 10.92 21.69
N ASN A 144 -10.61 9.66 22.02
CA ASN A 144 -11.23 9.25 23.28
C ASN A 144 -10.40 8.11 23.91
N ASP A 145 -10.69 7.78 25.17
CA ASP A 145 -10.01 6.71 25.89
C ASP A 145 -10.41 5.31 25.41
N ASN A 146 -11.56 5.19 24.73
CA ASN A 146 -12.06 3.94 24.18
C ASN A 146 -12.33 4.04 22.66
N PRO A 147 -11.29 3.85 21.83
CA PRO A 147 -11.42 3.95 20.38
C PRO A 147 -12.47 3.01 19.77
N ASP A 148 -12.74 1.87 20.42
CA ASP A 148 -13.69 0.88 19.94
C ASP A 148 -15.15 1.37 20.00
N GLU A 149 -15.44 2.46 20.72
CA GLU A 149 -16.76 3.11 20.74
C GLU A 149 -16.97 4.07 19.56
N ALA A 150 -15.89 4.55 18.91
CA ALA A 150 -15.97 5.54 17.83
C ALA A 150 -16.91 5.13 16.69
N PRO A 151 -16.95 3.86 16.24
CA PRO A 151 -17.87 3.41 15.19
C PRO A 151 -19.36 3.53 15.52
N PHE A 152 -19.72 3.64 16.80
CA PHE A 152 -21.10 3.69 17.26
C PHE A 152 -21.59 5.12 17.57
N GLY A 153 -20.68 6.10 17.56
CA GLY A 153 -20.98 7.51 17.80
C GLY A 153 -21.17 8.32 16.53
N GLU A 154 -21.41 9.62 16.69
CA GLU A 154 -21.37 10.58 15.58
C GLU A 154 -19.93 10.75 15.08
N PHE A 155 -19.77 10.97 13.77
CA PHE A 155 -18.49 11.21 13.15
C PHE A 155 -18.60 12.27 12.05
N ILE A 156 -17.49 12.90 11.71
CA ILE A 156 -17.41 13.80 10.56
C ILE A 156 -16.69 13.09 9.42
N ASP A 157 -17.17 13.25 8.20
CA ASP A 157 -16.41 12.84 7.02
C ASP A 157 -15.19 13.76 6.86
N TYR A 158 -13.99 13.18 6.89
CA TYR A 158 -12.73 13.89 6.75
C TYR A 158 -12.74 14.78 5.52
N LYS A 159 -13.26 14.32 4.38
CA LYS A 159 -13.18 15.06 3.12
C LYS A 159 -14.17 16.21 3.05
N SER A 160 -15.44 15.95 3.35
CA SER A 160 -16.52 16.92 3.15
C SER A 160 -16.83 17.77 4.37
N GLY A 161 -16.43 17.37 5.57
CA GLY A 161 -16.81 18.03 6.82
C GLY A 161 -18.27 17.78 7.23
N VAL A 162 -18.98 16.88 6.54
CA VAL A 162 -20.37 16.54 6.85
C VAL A 162 -20.45 15.63 8.08
N LEU A 163 -21.36 15.94 9.00
CA LEU A 163 -21.65 15.14 10.19
C LEU A 163 -22.55 13.93 9.82
N TYR A 164 -22.24 12.79 10.43
CA TYR A 164 -22.95 11.53 10.34
C TYR A 164 -23.18 10.94 11.75
N PRO A 165 -24.26 10.19 11.98
CA PRO A 165 -25.34 9.95 11.04
C PRO A 165 -26.18 11.22 10.85
N ASN A 166 -26.83 11.36 9.70
CA ASN A 166 -27.78 12.42 9.39
C ASN A 166 -29.09 11.82 8.86
N SER A 167 -30.08 12.66 8.57
CA SER A 167 -31.44 12.23 8.18
C SER A 167 -31.50 11.30 6.96
N ASN A 168 -30.44 11.23 6.15
CA ASN A 168 -30.37 10.40 4.96
C ASN A 168 -29.21 9.37 4.98
N SER A 169 -28.60 9.12 6.15
CA SER A 169 -27.49 8.18 6.28
C SER A 169 -27.90 6.86 6.93
N LEU A 170 -27.02 5.87 6.84
CA LEU A 170 -27.09 4.67 7.70
C LEU A 170 -26.55 5.01 9.09
N ASP A 171 -26.65 4.03 10.01
CA ASP A 171 -25.94 4.07 11.29
C ASP A 171 -24.43 4.16 11.08
N SER A 172 -23.76 4.83 12.02
CA SER A 172 -22.34 5.18 11.91
C SER A 172 -21.45 4.00 11.58
N GLN A 173 -21.66 2.87 12.26
CA GLN A 173 -20.84 1.66 12.15
C GLN A 173 -20.68 1.14 10.71
N HIS A 174 -21.62 1.44 9.82
CA HIS A 174 -21.58 1.03 8.42
C HIS A 174 -20.59 1.82 7.56
N TYR A 175 -20.07 2.95 8.06
CA TYR A 175 -19.08 3.76 7.38
C TYR A 175 -17.64 3.40 7.78
N TRP A 176 -17.48 2.71 8.91
CA TRP A 176 -16.20 2.25 9.43
C TRP A 176 -15.87 0.86 8.89
N LYS A 177 -14.66 0.70 8.36
CA LYS A 177 -14.20 -0.59 7.85
C LYS A 177 -13.81 -1.51 8.99
N SER A 178 -14.32 -2.74 8.99
CA SER A 178 -13.93 -3.73 9.98
C SER A 178 -12.47 -4.15 9.80
N MET A 179 -11.86 -4.60 10.88
CA MET A 179 -10.52 -5.17 10.86
C MET A 179 -10.49 -6.49 10.07
N SER A 180 -11.57 -7.28 10.12
CA SER A 180 -11.72 -8.49 9.31
C SER A 180 -11.69 -8.22 7.81
N ALA A 181 -12.37 -7.17 7.34
CA ALA A 181 -12.33 -6.76 5.94
C ALA A 181 -10.93 -6.26 5.53
N THR A 182 -10.31 -5.44 6.40
CA THR A 182 -8.94 -4.95 6.22
C THR A 182 -7.93 -6.10 6.14
N PHE A 183 -8.07 -7.11 6.99
CA PHE A 183 -7.24 -8.33 6.97
C PHE A 183 -7.35 -9.08 5.64
N SER A 184 -8.57 -9.33 5.18
CA SER A 184 -8.83 -10.02 3.91
C SER A 184 -8.23 -9.27 2.72
N GLU A 185 -8.40 -7.95 2.66
CA GLU A 185 -7.83 -7.12 1.59
C GLU A 185 -6.31 -7.03 1.66
N TYR A 186 -5.73 -6.95 2.85
CA TYR A 186 -4.28 -6.91 3.03
C TYR A 186 -3.62 -8.15 2.42
N ARG A 187 -4.24 -9.33 2.63
CA ARG A 187 -3.81 -10.62 2.09
C ARG A 187 -4.01 -10.73 0.57
N ASN A 188 -5.14 -10.26 0.05
CA ASN A 188 -5.59 -10.59 -1.31
C ASN A 188 -5.14 -9.60 -2.41
N ASN A 189 -4.38 -8.56 -2.09
CA ASN A 189 -3.90 -7.59 -3.08
C ASN A 189 -2.84 -8.19 -4.02
N ASP A 190 -3.31 -8.73 -5.16
CA ASP A 190 -2.64 -9.05 -6.43
C ASP A 190 -1.10 -9.00 -6.43
N SER A 191 -0.48 -10.13 -6.09
CA SER A 191 0.58 -10.72 -6.89
C SER A 191 0.68 -12.20 -6.52
N ASP A 192 1.04 -13.06 -7.48
CA ASP A 192 1.16 -14.51 -7.26
C ASP A 192 1.93 -14.80 -5.95
N ASN A 193 1.20 -15.29 -4.95
CA ASN A 193 1.69 -15.60 -3.61
C ASN A 193 2.60 -16.84 -3.65
N VAL A 194 3.80 -16.70 -4.21
CA VAL A 194 4.75 -17.81 -4.33
C VAL A 194 5.68 -17.80 -3.13
N LEU A 195 5.50 -18.78 -2.23
CA LEU A 195 6.55 -19.22 -1.32
C LEU A 195 7.76 -19.67 -2.15
N LYS A 196 8.81 -18.84 -2.21
CA LYS A 196 10.08 -19.22 -2.83
C LYS A 196 11.12 -19.42 -1.73
N ARG A 197 11.58 -20.66 -1.56
CA ARG A 197 12.85 -20.94 -0.87
C ARG A 197 13.92 -20.22 -1.68
N LYS A 198 14.45 -19.11 -1.13
CA LYS A 198 15.44 -18.24 -1.77
C LYS A 198 14.86 -17.45 -2.96
N LEU A 199 14.41 -16.22 -2.70
CA LEU A 199 14.11 -15.24 -3.76
C LEU A 199 15.42 -14.69 -4.32
N VAL A 200 15.84 -15.20 -5.48
CA VAL A 200 16.82 -14.50 -6.33
C VAL A 200 16.04 -13.43 -7.09
N PHE A 201 16.02 -12.21 -6.57
CA PHE A 201 15.54 -11.06 -7.35
C PHE A 201 16.61 -10.70 -8.38
N GLY A 202 16.36 -10.98 -9.65
CA GLY A 202 17.12 -10.35 -10.74
C GLY A 202 16.75 -8.86 -10.82
N LYS A 203 17.64 -8.01 -11.35
CA LYS A 203 17.32 -6.59 -11.61
C LYS A 203 15.99 -6.41 -12.35
N GLU A 204 15.65 -7.35 -13.22
CA GLU A 204 14.42 -7.40 -14.01
C GLU A 204 13.13 -7.59 -13.17
N SER A 205 13.26 -7.98 -11.89
CA SER A 205 12.13 -8.30 -10.99
C SER A 205 11.76 -7.19 -10.01
N ILE A 206 12.53 -6.08 -10.00
CA ILE A 206 12.26 -4.90 -9.18
C ILE A 206 11.49 -3.90 -10.03
N LYS A 207 10.15 -3.94 -9.96
CA LYS A 207 9.28 -3.00 -10.67
C LYS A 207 8.95 -1.72 -9.88
N TYR A 208 9.12 -1.73 -8.56
CA TYR A 208 8.67 -0.64 -7.70
C TYR A 208 9.69 -0.33 -6.60
N VAL A 209 10.19 0.89 -6.57
CA VAL A 209 10.92 1.47 -5.42
C VAL A 209 10.09 2.64 -4.94
N GLY A 210 9.49 2.51 -3.75
CA GLY A 210 8.70 3.61 -3.19
C GLY A 210 9.61 4.71 -2.67
N LYS A 211 9.40 5.94 -3.15
CA LYS A 211 9.77 7.13 -2.37
C LYS A 211 8.83 7.21 -1.16
N GLU A 212 9.38 7.62 -0.02
CA GLU A 212 8.56 8.10 1.09
C GLU A 212 7.85 9.38 0.62
N ILE A 213 6.55 9.46 0.86
CA ILE A 213 5.72 10.61 0.49
C ILE A 213 5.93 11.68 1.56
N ASN A 214 6.12 12.93 1.15
CA ASN A 214 6.36 14.06 2.06
C ASN A 214 5.14 14.47 2.92
N GLU A 215 3.97 13.85 2.74
CA GLU A 215 2.76 14.16 3.50
C GLU A 215 2.23 12.93 4.25
N LEU A 216 2.64 12.82 5.51
CA LEU A 216 2.25 11.74 6.42
C LEU A 216 0.74 11.74 6.70
N GLU A 217 0.10 12.91 6.73
CA GLU A 217 -1.35 13.01 6.97
C GLU A 217 -2.16 12.37 5.83
N THR A 218 -1.88 12.71 4.58
CA THR A 218 -2.56 12.21 3.37
C THR A 218 -2.35 10.70 3.19
N SER A 219 -1.13 10.21 3.44
CA SER A 219 -0.84 8.77 3.39
C SER A 219 -1.50 7.97 4.52
N THR A 220 -1.69 8.56 5.69
CA THR A 220 -2.42 7.95 6.81
C THR A 220 -3.93 7.90 6.53
N VAL A 221 -4.48 8.95 5.92
CA VAL A 221 -5.92 9.08 5.62
C VAL A 221 -6.35 8.23 4.43
N PHE A 222 -5.55 8.17 3.36
CA PHE A 222 -5.95 7.53 2.09
C PHE A 222 -5.20 6.24 1.77
N GLY A 223 -4.23 5.85 2.60
CA GLY A 223 -3.26 4.82 2.25
C GLY A 223 -2.31 5.28 1.15
N VAL A 224 -1.42 4.39 0.73
CA VAL A 224 -0.53 4.61 -0.42
C VAL A 224 -1.27 4.13 -1.67
N SER A 225 -1.50 5.01 -2.65
CA SER A 225 -2.18 4.65 -3.89
C SER A 225 -1.24 3.98 -4.90
N LYS A 226 -1.79 3.36 -5.96
CA LYS A 226 -0.97 2.88 -7.09
C LYS A 226 -0.31 4.05 -7.84
N GLU A 227 -0.92 5.23 -7.87
CA GLU A 227 -0.32 6.43 -8.45
C GLU A 227 0.88 6.95 -7.63
N ASP A 228 0.92 6.64 -6.33
CA ASP A 228 2.06 6.94 -5.45
C ASP A 228 3.23 5.95 -5.61
N SER A 229 3.03 4.86 -6.35
CA SER A 229 4.08 3.93 -6.72
C SER A 229 4.63 4.27 -8.11
N ILE A 230 5.87 4.76 -8.16
CA ILE A 230 6.56 4.90 -9.44
C ILE A 230 6.93 3.50 -9.90
N GLU A 231 6.30 3.05 -10.99
CA GLU A 231 6.72 1.87 -11.72
C GLU A 231 8.06 2.18 -12.40
N TYR A 232 9.14 1.60 -11.87
CA TYR A 232 10.38 1.46 -12.62
C TYR A 232 10.15 0.36 -13.66
N GLU A 233 9.46 0.71 -14.73
CA GLU A 233 9.57 -0.07 -15.96
C GLU A 233 11.01 0.11 -16.43
N ASN A 234 11.74 -0.99 -16.66
CA ASN A 234 13.09 -0.94 -17.22
C ASN A 234 12.97 -0.44 -18.67
N GLN A 235 12.85 0.88 -18.83
CA GLN A 235 12.56 1.54 -20.11
C GLN A 235 13.60 1.13 -21.15
N ASP A 236 14.85 0.94 -20.73
CA ASP A 236 15.92 0.48 -21.60
C ASP A 236 15.65 -0.92 -22.17
N GLU A 237 15.17 -1.87 -21.36
CA GLU A 237 14.79 -3.20 -21.84
C GLU A 237 13.55 -3.17 -22.74
N LYS A 238 12.53 -2.39 -22.39
CA LYS A 238 11.31 -2.27 -23.21
C LYS A 238 11.61 -1.64 -24.57
N ILE A 239 12.45 -0.60 -24.59
CA ILE A 239 12.95 0.04 -25.81
C ILE A 239 13.75 -0.97 -26.64
N ARG A 240 14.62 -1.77 -26.00
CA ARG A 240 15.40 -2.80 -26.69
C ARG A 240 14.51 -3.87 -27.32
N ARG A 241 13.57 -4.46 -26.56
CA ARG A 241 12.60 -5.45 -27.09
C ARG A 241 11.74 -4.88 -28.20
N PHE A 242 11.24 -3.66 -28.03
CA PHE A 242 10.49 -2.97 -29.08
C PHE A 242 11.33 -2.83 -30.36
N ILE A 243 12.59 -2.39 -30.25
CA ILE A 243 13.49 -2.25 -31.40
C ILE A 243 13.87 -3.62 -31.99
N GLU A 244 13.96 -4.67 -31.19
CA GLU A 244 14.17 -6.07 -31.64
C GLU A 244 13.01 -6.55 -32.51
N ASP A 245 11.78 -6.34 -32.05
CA ASP A 245 10.55 -6.78 -32.71
C ASP A 245 10.11 -5.83 -33.84
N LEU A 246 10.71 -4.64 -33.93
CA LEU A 246 10.40 -3.67 -34.97
C LEU A 246 10.85 -4.18 -36.34
N THR A 247 9.90 -4.27 -37.26
CA THR A 247 10.14 -4.51 -38.69
C THR A 247 10.24 -3.18 -39.45
N GLU A 248 10.85 -3.21 -40.64
CA GLU A 248 10.97 -2.01 -41.48
C GLU A 248 9.59 -1.44 -41.88
N GLU A 249 8.61 -2.32 -42.12
CA GLU A 249 7.23 -1.93 -42.44
C GLU A 249 6.55 -1.21 -41.26
N LYS A 250 6.62 -1.80 -40.05
CA LYS A 250 6.09 -1.17 -38.83
C LYS A 250 6.82 0.13 -38.47
N ALA A 251 8.13 0.20 -38.71
CA ALA A 251 8.89 1.43 -38.51
C ALA A 251 8.36 2.56 -39.43
N ARG A 252 8.04 2.24 -40.69
CA ARG A 252 7.47 3.20 -41.64
C ARG A 252 6.08 3.67 -41.21
N GLU A 253 5.22 2.76 -40.76
CA GLU A 253 3.87 3.09 -40.24
C GLU A 253 3.93 4.04 -39.04
N LEU A 254 4.93 3.85 -38.17
CA LEU A 254 5.14 4.70 -36.99
C LEU A 254 5.79 6.06 -37.33
N GLY A 255 6.15 6.30 -38.60
CA GLY A 255 6.82 7.51 -39.07
C GLY A 255 8.31 7.56 -38.73
N ILE A 256 8.95 6.41 -38.52
CA ILE A 256 10.37 6.28 -38.22
C ILE A 256 11.14 6.19 -39.54
N ALA A 257 12.06 7.12 -39.76
CA ALA A 257 12.89 7.11 -40.97
C ALA A 257 13.75 5.84 -41.07
N ARG A 258 13.88 5.29 -42.27
CA ARG A 258 14.66 4.07 -42.57
C ARG A 258 16.07 4.10 -41.99
N ARG A 259 16.76 5.24 -42.11
CA ARG A 259 18.11 5.45 -41.56
C ARG A 259 18.13 5.29 -40.04
N THR A 260 17.16 5.89 -39.35
CA THR A 260 17.00 5.81 -37.89
C THR A 260 16.73 4.38 -37.43
N TYR A 261 15.91 3.63 -38.17
CA TYR A 261 15.64 2.22 -37.91
C TYR A 261 16.93 1.37 -37.95
N PHE A 262 17.73 1.49 -39.02
CA PHE A 262 19.00 0.75 -39.14
C PHE A 262 20.03 1.20 -38.09
N ASP A 263 20.07 2.50 -37.77
CA ASP A 263 20.94 3.02 -36.71
C ASP A 263 20.59 2.43 -35.34
N TRP A 264 19.31 2.25 -35.02
CA TRP A 264 18.88 1.60 -33.78
C TRP A 264 19.21 0.11 -33.75
N LYS A 265 18.93 -0.64 -34.84
CA LYS A 265 19.30 -2.06 -34.95
C LYS A 265 20.82 -2.26 -34.81
N ARG A 266 21.62 -1.35 -35.35
CA ARG A 266 23.09 -1.36 -35.19
C ARG A 266 23.51 -1.09 -33.74
N LYS A 267 22.98 -0.04 -33.11
CA LYS A 267 23.29 0.30 -31.71
C LYS A 267 22.91 -0.82 -30.73
N LEU A 268 21.81 -1.51 -31.02
CA LEU A 268 21.37 -2.70 -30.27
C LEU A 268 22.42 -3.83 -30.36
N LYS A 269 22.90 -4.16 -31.57
CA LYS A 269 23.98 -5.15 -31.76
C LYS A 269 25.28 -4.77 -31.04
N GLU A 270 25.59 -3.48 -30.98
CA GLU A 270 26.78 -2.95 -30.31
C GLU A 270 26.57 -2.73 -28.80
N SER A 271 25.41 -3.10 -28.23
CA SER A 271 25.03 -2.86 -26.83
C SER A 271 25.16 -1.40 -26.37
N LYS A 272 25.08 -0.44 -27.30
CA LYS A 272 25.18 1.00 -27.03
C LYS A 272 23.84 1.57 -26.58
N PRO A 273 23.83 2.64 -25.75
CA PRO A 273 22.61 3.29 -25.32
C PRO A 273 21.83 3.89 -26.50
N ILE A 274 20.50 3.74 -26.47
CA ILE A 274 19.59 4.22 -27.51
C ILE A 274 18.74 5.35 -26.92
N ASN A 275 19.11 6.59 -27.23
CA ASN A 275 18.31 7.76 -26.85
C ASN A 275 17.21 7.99 -27.88
N LEU A 276 15.96 7.72 -27.49
CA LEU A 276 14.78 7.99 -28.28
C LEU A 276 14.25 9.41 -28.00
N LYS A 277 13.74 10.10 -29.03
CA LYS A 277 13.07 11.39 -28.85
C LYS A 277 11.68 11.19 -28.22
N ASN A 278 11.24 12.12 -27.37
CA ASN A 278 9.97 12.07 -26.61
C ASN A 278 8.73 11.71 -27.44
N MET A 279 8.64 12.18 -28.68
CA MET A 279 7.49 11.88 -29.56
C MET A 279 7.41 10.40 -29.96
N ILE A 280 8.57 9.72 -30.06
CA ILE A 280 8.65 8.29 -30.40
C ILE A 280 8.47 7.44 -29.14
N LEU A 281 9.03 7.87 -28.00
CA LEU A 281 8.79 7.25 -26.69
C LEU A 281 7.29 7.20 -26.36
N ARG A 282 6.54 8.27 -26.61
CA ARG A 282 5.08 8.29 -26.43
C ARG A 282 4.37 7.25 -27.30
N LYS A 283 4.83 6.99 -28.52
CA LYS A 283 4.24 5.94 -29.36
C LYS A 283 4.57 4.55 -28.83
N ILE A 284 5.77 4.33 -28.31
CA ILE A 284 6.23 3.03 -27.80
C ILE A 284 5.60 2.67 -26.44
N ILE A 285 5.34 3.67 -25.58
CA ILE A 285 4.81 3.44 -24.23
C ILE A 285 3.29 3.22 -24.24
N PHE A 286 2.57 3.80 -25.21
CA PHE A 286 1.11 3.74 -25.33
C PHE A 286 0.58 2.82 -26.45
N THR A 287 1.43 1.92 -26.99
CA THR A 287 1.01 0.79 -27.84
C THR A 287 1.05 -0.48 -27.00
#